data_AF-A0A0N9ZD15-F1
#
_entry.id   AF-A0A0N9ZD15-F1
#
_cell.length_a   1.000
_cell.length_b   1.000
_cell.length_c   1.000
_cell.angle_alpha   90.00
_cell.angle_beta   90.00
_cell.angle_gamma   90.00
#
_symmetry.space_group_name_H-M   'P 1'
#
loop_
_entity.id
_entity.type
_entity.pdbx_description
1 polymer ?
#
loop_
_entity_poly.entity_id
_entity_poly.type
_entity_poly.pdbx_seq_one_letter_code
_entity_poly.pdbx_strand_id
1 'polypeptide(L)' 'MGTKIMTADGALPVEYLEPGDRIITRSGMKVLRGIDTPAPHRFQLTFDRVEVIYADGLQIKTDTGEAIAA' A
#
# COMPACT_ATOMS: atom_id res chain seq x y z
N MET A 1 -1.73 5.45 15.32
CA MET A 1 -1.88 5.63 13.87
C MET A 1 -0.88 4.71 13.20
N GLY A 2 -1.32 3.96 12.19
CA GLY A 2 -0.52 2.97 11.50
C GLY A 2 0.54 3.58 10.59
N THR A 3 1.16 2.73 9.78
CA THR A 3 2.15 3.08 8.75
C THR A 3 1.62 4.18 7.84
N LYS A 4 2.40 5.24 7.63
CA LYS A 4 2.04 6.34 6.73
C LYS A 4 2.45 6.03 5.30
N ILE A 5 1.49 5.98 4.40
CA ILE A 5 1.67 5.76 2.97
C ILE A 5 1.68 7.10 2.24
N MET A 6 2.59 7.25 1.28
CA MET A 6 2.64 8.47 0.47
C MET A 6 1.56 8.45 -0.62
N THR A 7 0.69 9.45 -0.61
CA THR A 7 -0.45 9.59 -1.54
C THR A 7 -0.41 10.93 -2.27
N ALA A 8 -1.35 11.16 -3.19
CA ALA A 8 -1.52 12.46 -3.86
C ALA A 8 -1.87 13.62 -2.89
N ASP A 9 -2.51 13.32 -1.76
CA ASP A 9 -2.92 14.31 -0.75
C ASP A 9 -1.91 14.44 0.40
N GLY A 10 -0.73 13.81 0.26
CA GLY A 10 0.32 13.75 1.26
C GLY A 10 0.41 12.38 1.94
N ALA A 11 1.12 12.32 3.06
CA ALA A 11 1.31 11.08 3.80
C ALA A 11 0.08 10.77 4.67
N LEU A 12 -0.66 9.72 4.32
CA LEU A 12 -1.86 9.28 5.04
C LEU A 12 -1.59 7.95 5.77
N PRO A 13 -2.09 7.76 7.00
CA PRO A 13 -2.07 6.45 7.63
C PRO A 13 -2.82 5.40 6.80
N VAL A 14 -2.30 4.19 6.73
CA VAL A 14 -2.82 3.09 5.90
C VAL A 14 -4.29 2.77 6.19
N GLU A 15 -4.74 2.97 7.43
CA GLU A 15 -6.14 2.76 7.86
C GLU A 15 -7.15 3.74 7.24
N TYR A 16 -6.68 4.82 6.59
CA TYR A 16 -7.53 5.79 5.89
C TYR A 16 -7.58 5.59 4.37
N LEU A 17 -6.84 4.62 3.83
CA LEU A 17 -6.82 4.39 2.40
C LEU A 17 -8.07 3.64 1.93
N GLU A 18 -8.55 4.00 0.75
CA GLU A 18 -9.68 3.36 0.09
C GLU A 18 -9.32 2.94 -1.34
N PRO A 19 -9.97 1.90 -1.90
CA PRO A 19 -9.83 1.58 -3.31
C PRO A 19 -10.21 2.77 -4.20
N GLY A 20 -9.35 3.10 -5.17
CA GLY A 20 -9.46 4.30 -5.99
C GLY A 20 -8.44 5.39 -5.63
N ASP A 21 -7.89 5.35 -4.41
CA ASP A 21 -6.86 6.29 -3.99
C ASP A 21 -5.60 6.18 -4.83
N ARG A 22 -4.90 7.30 -4.95
CA ARG A 22 -3.67 7.39 -5.73
C ARG A 22 -2.45 7.33 -4.83
N ILE A 23 -1.71 6.25 -4.92
CA ILE A 23 -0.49 5.98 -4.16
C ILE A 23 0.72 6.37 -4.98
N ILE A 24 1.67 7.06 -4.34
CA ILE A 24 2.96 7.35 -4.95
C ILE A 24 3.83 6.09 -4.88
N THR A 25 4.22 5.55 -6.03
CA THR A 25 5.14 4.41 -6.15
C THR A 25 6.42 4.85 -6.88
N ARG A 26 7.46 4.02 -6.83
CA ARG A 26 8.70 4.25 -7.59
C ARG A 26 8.47 4.31 -9.10
N SER A 27 7.42 3.67 -9.61
CA SER A 27 7.07 3.65 -11.05
C SER A 27 6.04 4.74 -11.43
N GLY A 28 5.85 5.73 -10.55
CA GLY A 28 4.88 6.81 -10.69
C GLY A 28 3.62 6.58 -9.85
N MET A 29 2.62 7.43 -10.04
CA MET A 29 1.37 7.34 -9.27
C MET A 29 0.51 6.17 -9.77
N LYS A 30 -0.01 5.36 -8.85
CA LYS A 30 -0.85 4.18 -9.15
C LYS A 30 -2.15 4.22 -8.35
N VAL A 31 -3.21 3.69 -8.95
CA VAL A 31 -4.51 3.53 -8.29
C VAL A 31 -4.45 2.29 -7.40
N LEU A 32 -4.81 2.44 -6.13
CA LEU A 32 -5.05 1.34 -5.21
C LEU A 32 -6.30 0.59 -5.65
N ARG A 33 -6.19 -0.71 -5.92
CA ARG A 33 -7.31 -1.54 -6.40
C ARG A 33 -8.11 -2.19 -5.29
N GLY A 34 -7.48 -2.40 -4.14
CA GLY A 34 -8.09 -3.05 -2.99
C GLY A 34 -7.27 -2.83 -1.73
N ILE A 35 -7.95 -2.88 -0.60
CA ILE A 35 -7.33 -2.88 0.72
C ILE A 35 -8.06 -3.89 1.61
N ASP A 36 -7.31 -4.79 2.23
CA ASP A 36 -7.84 -5.82 3.12
C ASP A 36 -7.10 -5.82 4.46
N THR A 37 -7.77 -6.27 5.51
CA THR A 37 -7.20 -6.42 6.86
C THR A 37 -7.23 -7.88 7.32
N PRO A 38 -6.35 -8.75 6.79
CA PRO A 38 -6.41 -10.19 7.05
C PRO A 38 -6.08 -10.58 8.50
N ALA A 39 -5.50 -9.67 9.28
CA ALA A 39 -5.24 -9.85 10.71
C ALA A 39 -5.20 -8.46 11.40
N PRO A 40 -5.34 -8.40 12.75
CA PRO A 40 -5.16 -7.15 13.48
C PRO A 40 -3.82 -6.48 13.13
N HIS A 41 -3.88 -5.19 12.80
CA HIS A 41 -2.74 -4.36 12.41
C HIS A 41 -1.99 -4.80 11.13
N ARG A 42 -2.54 -5.75 10.35
CA ARG A 42 -2.01 -6.12 9.04
C ARG A 42 -2.92 -5.57 7.95
N PHE A 43 -2.31 -4.85 7.00
CA PHE A 43 -2.99 -4.32 5.82
C PHE A 43 -2.38 -4.94 4.58
N GLN A 44 -3.24 -5.31 3.63
CA GLN A 44 -2.85 -5.78 2.32
C GLN A 44 -3.35 -4.78 1.28
N LEU A 45 -2.44 -4.29 0.44
CA LEU A 45 -2.74 -3.32 -0.61
C LEU A 45 -2.61 -4.02 -1.98
N THR A 46 -3.66 -3.94 -2.79
CA THR A 46 -3.70 -4.56 -4.11
C THR A 46 -3.50 -3.52 -5.20
N PHE A 47 -2.61 -3.81 -6.15
CA PHE A 47 -2.34 -3.01 -7.34
C PHE A 47 -2.46 -3.89 -8.60
N ASP A 48 -2.52 -3.28 -9.79
CA ASP A 48 -2.59 -4.02 -11.06
C ASP A 48 -1.30 -4.83 -11.37
N ARG A 49 -0.21 -4.55 -10.66
CA ARG A 49 1.09 -5.22 -10.76
C ARG A 49 1.88 -5.02 -9.47
N VAL A 50 3.00 -5.74 -9.35
CA VAL A 50 4.01 -5.48 -8.32
C VAL A 50 4.52 -4.04 -8.43
N GLU A 51 4.47 -3.32 -7.33
CA GLU A 51 4.93 -1.94 -7.20
C GLU A 51 5.91 -1.80 -6.05
N VAL A 52 6.63 -0.67 -6.00
CA VAL A 52 7.41 -0.28 -4.82
C VAL A 52 6.78 0.98 -4.25
N ILE A 53 6.16 0.89 -3.09
CA ILE A 53 5.48 1.99 -2.42
C ILE A 53 6.43 2.69 -1.43
N TYR A 54 6.12 3.95 -1.12
CA TYR A 54 6.80 4.68 -0.05
C TYR A 54 5.94 4.66 1.21
N ALA A 55 6.51 4.12 2.30
CA ALA A 55 5.83 3.92 3.56
C ALA A 55 6.78 4.26 4.72
N ASP A 56 6.40 5.20 5.60
CA ASP A 56 7.23 5.70 6.71
C ASP A 56 8.66 6.11 6.28
N GLY A 57 8.79 6.63 5.05
CA GLY A 57 10.09 7.01 4.47
C GLY A 57 10.91 5.85 3.89
N LEU A 58 10.43 4.61 3.99
CA LEU A 58 11.03 3.41 3.41
C LEU A 58 10.39 3.06 2.06
N GLN A 59 11.17 2.39 1.20
CA GLN A 59 10.65 1.76 -0.02
C GLN A 59 10.28 0.31 0.27
N ILE A 60 9.02 -0.04 0.07
CA ILE A 60 8.50 -1.40 0.29
C ILE A 60 8.05 -1.95 -1.05
N LYS A 61 8.63 -3.08 -1.47
CA LYS A 61 8.14 -3.83 -2.62
C LYS A 61 6.85 -4.55 -2.23
N THR A 62 5.78 -4.34 -2.97
CA THR A 62 4.55 -5.11 -2.81
C THR A 62 4.79 -6.51 -3.33
N ASP A 63 4.27 -7.53 -2.64
CA ASP A 63 4.11 -8.85 -3.24
C ASP A 63 2.72 -8.96 -3.86
N THR A 64 2.52 -9.97 -4.70
CA THR A 64 1.21 -10.31 -5.25
C THR A 64 0.49 -11.30 -4.34
N GLY A 65 0.34 -11.02 -3.03
CA GLY A 65 -0.52 -11.81 -2.13
C GLY A 65 -0.29 -13.33 -2.11
N GLU A 66 0.81 -13.82 -2.68
CA GLU A 66 1.23 -15.20 -2.51
C GLU A 66 1.80 -15.26 -1.11
N ALA A 67 1.06 -15.93 -0.22
CA ALA A 67 1.53 -16.24 1.10
C ALA A 67 2.93 -16.86 0.99
N ILE A 68 3.95 -16.16 1.51
CA ILE A 68 5.25 -16.77 1.72
C ILE A 68 5.05 -17.80 2.84
N ALA A 69 4.85 -19.05 2.46
CA ALA A 69 4.95 -20.16 3.39
C ALA A 69 6.37 -20.20 3.95
N ALA A 70 6.48 -20.21 5.28
CA ALA A 70 7.72 -20.44 6.01
C ALA A 70 8.18 -21.90 5.87
#